data_AF-A0A7W0MNR6-F1
#
_entry.id   AF-A0A7W0MNR6-F1
#
_cell.length_a   1.000
_cell.length_b   1.000
_cell.length_c   1.000
_cell.angle_alpha   90.00
_cell.angle_beta   90.00
_cell.angle_gamma   90.00
#
_symmetry.space_group_name_H-M   'P 1'
#
loop_
_entity.id
_entity.type
_entity.pdbx_description
1 polymer ?
#
loop_
_entity_poly.entity_id
_entity_poly.type
_entity_poly.pdbx_seq_one_letter_code
_entity_poly.pdbx_strand_id
1 'polypeptide(L)'
;MTNSPPFDQQLAIDAYWQDVGGMEFLPGTGRAADRFVRASWYLDAVEKVPEPRVATATVFSLVRGVSVPIGLADPKKPNLSSTMWRTVADLGAKRYFYESVFSPSVFWVDIDTLGLGEGTGVRKLELGGSPILAGEVSAEFKPSEPFGFLTN
;
A
#
# COMPACT_ATOMS: atom_id res chain seq x y z
N MET A 1 -10.19 -3.24 -1.57
CA MET A 1 -10.96 -2.90 -0.35
C MET A 1 -10.52 -1.56 0.19
N THR A 2 -11.40 -0.85 0.92
CA THR A 2 -11.10 0.37 1.67
C THR A 2 -11.58 0.28 3.12
N ASN A 3 -11.28 1.28 3.96
CA ASN A 3 -11.57 1.27 5.40
C ASN A 3 -13.05 1.52 5.77
N SER A 4 -13.86 2.08 4.87
CA SER A 4 -15.29 2.31 5.05
C SER A 4 -15.97 2.45 3.69
N PRO A 5 -17.30 2.24 3.57
CA PRO A 5 -18.21 1.56 4.52
C PRO A 5 -17.90 0.05 4.67
N PRO A 6 -18.73 -0.79 5.31
CA PRO A 6 -18.59 -2.26 5.21
C PRO A 6 -18.48 -2.76 3.77
N PHE A 7 -17.83 -3.91 3.58
CA PHE A 7 -17.38 -4.34 2.26
C PHE A 7 -18.52 -4.63 1.26
N ASP A 8 -19.63 -5.20 1.73
CA ASP A 8 -20.86 -5.37 0.94
C ASP A 8 -21.38 -4.05 0.37
N GLN A 9 -21.32 -2.98 1.15
CA GLN A 9 -21.70 -1.64 0.69
C GLN A 9 -20.67 -1.05 -0.27
N GLN A 10 -19.37 -1.35 -0.10
CA GLN A 10 -18.34 -0.96 -1.07
C GLN A 10 -18.64 -1.55 -2.45
N LEU A 11 -19.00 -2.85 -2.49
CA LEU A 11 -19.36 -3.55 -3.73
C LEU A 11 -20.61 -2.94 -4.39
N ALA A 12 -21.64 -2.61 -3.61
CA ALA A 12 -22.85 -1.99 -4.13
C ALA A 12 -22.58 -0.59 -4.73
N ILE A 13 -21.70 0.20 -4.11
CA ILE A 13 -21.28 1.49 -4.64
C ILE A 13 -20.49 1.32 -5.94
N ASP A 14 -19.57 0.35 -5.99
CA ASP A 14 -18.75 0.08 -7.17
C ASP A 14 -19.60 -0.33 -8.38
N ALA A 15 -20.62 -1.16 -8.16
CA ALA A 15 -21.55 -1.59 -9.22
C ALA A 15 -22.20 -0.41 -9.95
N TYR A 16 -22.61 0.65 -9.24
CA TYR A 16 -23.13 1.86 -9.88
C TYR A 16 -22.09 2.55 -10.78
N TRP A 17 -20.83 2.61 -10.34
CA TRP A 17 -19.77 3.27 -11.11
C TRP A 17 -19.28 2.45 -12.30
N GLN A 18 -19.46 1.13 -12.28
CA GLN A 18 -19.20 0.28 -13.44
C GLN A 18 -20.11 0.66 -14.62
N ASP A 19 -21.38 0.98 -14.36
CA ASP A 19 -22.34 1.43 -15.40
C ASP A 19 -22.00 2.81 -15.98
N VAL A 20 -21.40 3.71 -15.18
CA VAL A 20 -20.96 5.04 -15.65
C VAL A 20 -19.79 4.93 -16.64
N GLY A 21 -18.90 3.95 -16.43
CA GLY A 21 -17.69 3.76 -17.23
C GLY A 21 -16.56 4.72 -16.85
N GLY A 22 -15.45 4.18 -16.36
CA GLY A 22 -14.34 4.99 -15.84
C GLY A 22 -13.56 5.81 -16.88
N MET A 23 -13.75 5.56 -18.19
CA MET A 23 -13.24 6.45 -19.25
C MET A 23 -14.04 7.74 -19.37
N GLU A 24 -15.33 7.71 -19.01
CA GLU A 24 -16.21 8.88 -19.05
C GLU A 24 -16.05 9.71 -17.77
N PHE A 25 -16.11 9.06 -16.61
CA PHE A 25 -15.93 9.73 -15.33
C PHE A 25 -15.51 8.79 -14.21
N LEU A 26 -14.64 9.27 -13.32
CA LEU A 26 -14.32 8.63 -12.04
C LEU A 26 -14.43 9.63 -10.89
N PRO A 27 -14.96 9.22 -9.73
CA PRO A 27 -15.03 10.09 -8.56
C PRO A 27 -13.62 10.38 -8.01
N GLY A 28 -13.26 11.67 -7.93
CA GLY A 28 -11.89 12.13 -7.66
C GLY A 28 -11.57 12.52 -6.21
N THR A 29 -12.50 12.40 -5.26
CA THR A 29 -12.23 12.85 -3.88
C THR A 29 -11.38 11.85 -3.09
N GLY A 30 -10.95 12.24 -1.88
CA GLY A 30 -10.24 11.35 -0.95
C GLY A 30 -11.14 10.36 -0.20
N ARG A 31 -12.48 10.41 -0.39
CA ARG A 31 -13.40 9.49 0.29
C ARG A 31 -13.04 8.03 0.02
N ALA A 32 -13.30 7.17 0.99
CA ALA A 32 -13.03 5.74 0.87
C ALA A 32 -13.78 5.10 -0.32
N ALA A 33 -15.05 5.43 -0.53
CA ALA A 33 -15.82 4.98 -1.68
C ALA A 33 -15.19 5.40 -3.03
N ASP A 34 -14.79 6.66 -3.17
CA ASP A 34 -14.15 7.17 -4.39
C ASP A 34 -12.82 6.46 -4.67
N ARG A 35 -12.02 6.22 -3.62
CA ARG A 35 -10.77 5.47 -3.73
C ARG A 35 -11.02 4.01 -4.13
N PHE A 36 -12.07 3.38 -3.61
CA PHE A 36 -12.46 2.02 -3.96
C PHE A 36 -12.77 1.93 -5.45
N VAL A 37 -13.63 2.82 -5.95
CA VAL A 37 -14.05 2.87 -7.35
C VAL A 37 -12.88 3.08 -8.30
N ARG A 38 -12.00 4.05 -7.99
CA ARG A 38 -10.80 4.28 -8.81
C ARG A 38 -9.88 3.07 -8.80
N ALA A 39 -9.63 2.47 -7.63
CA ALA A 39 -8.77 1.29 -7.53
C ALA A 39 -9.35 0.10 -8.30
N SER A 40 -10.65 -0.18 -8.13
CA SER A 40 -11.37 -1.27 -8.78
C SER A 40 -11.27 -1.13 -10.31
N TRP A 41 -11.67 0.04 -10.82
CA TRP A 41 -11.68 0.29 -12.25
C TRP A 41 -10.28 0.28 -12.87
N TYR A 42 -9.30 0.97 -12.28
CA TYR A 42 -7.96 0.99 -12.85
C TYR A 42 -7.30 -0.39 -12.82
N LEU A 43 -7.53 -1.19 -11.76
CA LEU A 43 -6.96 -2.54 -11.67
C LEU A 43 -7.45 -3.45 -12.80
N ASP A 44 -8.71 -3.30 -13.20
CA ASP A 44 -9.28 -4.07 -14.31
C ASP A 44 -8.90 -3.50 -15.69
N ALA A 45 -8.72 -2.18 -15.80
CA ALA A 45 -8.43 -1.50 -17.06
C ALA A 45 -6.95 -1.58 -17.49
N VAL A 46 -6.01 -1.67 -16.55
CA VAL A 46 -4.57 -1.77 -16.88
C VAL A 46 -4.22 -3.11 -17.52
N GLU A 47 -3.24 -3.10 -18.40
CA GLU A 47 -2.74 -4.32 -19.03
C GLU A 47 -2.15 -5.29 -18.00
N LYS A 48 -2.59 -6.55 -18.04
CA LYS A 48 -2.11 -7.62 -17.16
C LYS A 48 -0.86 -8.24 -17.76
N VAL A 49 0.28 -7.69 -17.35
CA VAL A 49 1.60 -8.17 -17.79
C VAL A 49 2.23 -9.12 -16.77
N PRO A 50 2.84 -10.23 -17.21
CA PRO A 50 3.50 -11.17 -16.29
C PRO A 50 4.90 -10.71 -15.86
N GLU A 51 5.46 -9.67 -16.50
CA GLU A 51 6.79 -9.17 -16.18
C GLU A 51 6.79 -8.49 -14.79
N PRO A 52 7.56 -8.99 -13.81
CA PRO A 52 7.45 -8.54 -12.42
C PRO A 52 7.72 -7.04 -12.21
N ARG A 53 8.67 -6.45 -12.94
CA ARG A 53 9.01 -5.04 -12.78
C ARG A 53 7.87 -4.13 -13.25
N VAL A 54 7.26 -4.42 -14.40
CA VAL A 54 6.11 -3.67 -14.91
C VAL A 54 4.90 -3.91 -14.02
N ALA A 55 4.62 -5.16 -13.60
CA ALA A 55 3.53 -5.43 -12.66
C ALA A 55 3.68 -4.64 -11.35
N THR A 56 4.88 -4.62 -10.77
CA THR A 56 5.18 -3.83 -9.57
C THR A 56 5.01 -2.33 -9.80
N ALA A 57 5.51 -1.82 -10.94
CA ALA A 57 5.36 -0.41 -11.29
C ALA A 57 3.89 0.00 -11.49
N THR A 58 3.09 -0.87 -12.10
CA THR A 58 1.64 -0.69 -12.26
C THR A 58 0.97 -0.62 -10.89
N VAL A 59 1.22 -1.59 -9.99
CA VAL A 59 0.61 -1.55 -8.66
C VAL A 59 1.01 -0.29 -7.88
N PHE A 60 2.28 0.14 -7.98
CA PHE A 60 2.74 1.40 -7.39
C PHE A 60 2.01 2.63 -7.95
N SER A 61 1.78 2.69 -9.27
CA SER A 61 1.05 3.80 -9.88
C SER A 61 -0.39 3.86 -9.39
N LEU A 62 -1.06 2.70 -9.29
CA LEU A 62 -2.43 2.59 -8.80
C LEU A 62 -2.56 3.03 -7.34
N VAL A 63 -1.71 2.50 -6.44
CA VAL A 63 -1.78 2.83 -5.01
C VAL A 63 -1.44 4.30 -4.74
N ARG A 64 -0.55 4.90 -5.54
CA ARG A 64 -0.29 6.36 -5.49
C ARG A 64 -1.52 7.15 -5.95
N GLY A 65 -2.21 6.73 -7.01
CA GLY A 65 -3.44 7.36 -7.51
C GLY A 65 -4.64 7.32 -6.55
N VAL A 66 -4.64 6.37 -5.60
CA VAL A 66 -5.65 6.28 -4.54
C VAL A 66 -5.14 6.71 -3.16
N SER A 67 -3.92 7.23 -3.07
CA SER A 67 -3.40 7.83 -1.84
C SER A 67 -4.07 9.18 -1.56
N VAL A 68 -4.17 9.53 -0.28
CA VAL A 68 -4.70 10.83 0.17
C VAL A 68 -3.52 11.77 0.40
N PRO A 69 -3.52 12.99 -0.16
CA PRO A 69 -2.46 13.97 0.04
C PRO A 69 -2.15 14.26 1.51
N ILE A 70 -0.88 14.56 1.80
CA ILE A 70 -0.45 15.01 3.14
C ILE A 70 -1.13 16.33 3.48
N GLY A 71 -1.63 16.43 4.71
CA GLY A 71 -2.29 17.64 5.23
C GLY A 71 -3.78 17.73 4.86
N LEU A 72 -4.29 16.85 4.00
CA LEU A 72 -5.71 16.78 3.72
C LEU A 72 -6.43 16.02 4.84
N ALA A 73 -7.19 16.76 5.64
CA ALA A 73 -8.08 16.24 6.67
C ALA A 73 -9.42 17.00 6.62
N ASP A 74 -10.51 16.30 6.91
CA ASP A 74 -11.84 16.89 7.04
C ASP A 74 -12.38 16.61 8.45
N PRO A 75 -12.54 17.62 9.31
CA PRO A 75 -13.07 17.42 10.66
C PRO A 75 -14.44 16.75 10.70
N LYS A 76 -15.23 16.86 9.63
CA LYS A 76 -16.54 16.22 9.50
C LYS A 76 -16.45 14.77 8.99
N LYS A 77 -15.28 14.35 8.50
CA LYS A 77 -15.03 12.99 7.97
C LYS A 77 -13.73 12.45 8.58
N PRO A 78 -13.76 11.98 9.84
CA PRO A 78 -12.55 11.51 10.55
C PRO A 78 -11.87 10.31 9.87
N ASN A 79 -12.60 9.57 9.04
CA ASN A 79 -12.07 8.45 8.26
C ASN A 79 -11.27 8.88 7.01
N LEU A 80 -11.21 10.18 6.70
CA LEU A 80 -10.33 10.75 5.69
C LEU A 80 -9.04 11.19 6.36
N SER A 81 -7.97 10.44 6.14
CA SER A 81 -6.64 10.72 6.69
C SER A 81 -5.58 10.72 5.60
N SER A 82 -4.51 11.48 5.82
CA SER A 82 -3.34 11.53 4.94
C SER A 82 -2.64 10.17 4.84
N THR A 83 -2.20 9.81 3.63
CA THR A 83 -1.33 8.65 3.43
C THR A 83 0.06 8.95 3.98
N MET A 84 0.57 8.10 4.88
CA MET A 84 1.90 8.23 5.48
C MET A 84 2.95 7.34 4.80
N TRP A 85 2.51 6.20 4.29
CA TRP A 85 3.36 5.24 3.59
C TRP A 85 2.51 4.32 2.72
N ARG A 86 3.18 3.58 1.84
CA ARG A 86 2.61 2.58 0.94
C ARG A 86 3.46 1.32 0.99
N THR A 87 2.82 0.18 0.76
CA THR A 87 3.50 -1.10 0.58
C THR A 87 3.00 -1.78 -0.69
N VAL A 88 3.87 -2.56 -1.31
CA VAL A 88 3.54 -3.44 -2.43
C VAL A 88 4.20 -4.78 -2.13
N ALA A 89 3.45 -5.87 -2.28
CA ALA A 89 3.97 -7.22 -2.06
C ALA A 89 3.97 -7.97 -3.39
N ASP A 90 5.15 -8.29 -3.90
CA ASP A 90 5.31 -9.23 -5.01
C ASP A 90 5.37 -10.64 -4.43
N LEU A 91 4.27 -11.37 -4.56
CA LEU A 91 4.13 -12.72 -4.03
C LEU A 91 4.92 -13.75 -4.85
N GLY A 92 5.13 -13.49 -6.15
CA GLY A 92 5.87 -14.38 -7.04
C GLY A 92 7.37 -14.35 -6.75
N ALA A 93 7.93 -13.15 -6.54
CA ALA A 93 9.32 -12.95 -6.19
C ALA A 93 9.58 -12.90 -4.68
N LYS A 94 8.53 -13.00 -3.85
CA LYS A 94 8.58 -12.83 -2.39
C LYS A 94 9.32 -11.56 -1.95
N ARG A 95 8.95 -10.43 -2.55
CA ARG A 95 9.52 -9.11 -2.22
C ARG A 95 8.47 -8.23 -1.56
N TYR A 96 8.86 -7.57 -0.48
CA TYR A 96 8.01 -6.62 0.23
C TYR A 96 8.57 -5.22 0.11
N PHE A 97 7.90 -4.37 -0.67
CA PHE A 97 8.29 -3.00 -0.92
C PHE A 97 7.65 -2.05 0.10
N TYR A 98 8.38 -1.00 0.46
CA TYR A 98 7.90 0.07 1.33
C TYR A 98 8.29 1.45 0.75
N GLU A 99 7.34 2.37 0.77
CA GLU A 99 7.53 3.76 0.37
C GLU A 99 6.93 4.70 1.43
N SER A 100 7.78 5.50 2.09
CA SER A 100 7.31 6.61 2.93
C SER A 100 7.02 7.83 2.07
N VAL A 101 5.94 8.57 2.35
CA VAL A 101 5.68 9.86 1.67
C VAL A 101 6.67 10.95 2.05
N PHE A 102 7.43 10.75 3.12
CA PHE A 102 8.47 11.66 3.61
C PHE A 102 9.87 11.28 3.13
N SER A 103 10.01 10.21 2.34
CA SER A 103 11.29 9.76 1.77
C SER A 103 11.25 9.91 0.25
N PRO A 104 12.35 10.34 -0.41
CA PRO A 104 12.43 10.42 -1.86
C PRO A 104 12.70 9.05 -2.54
N SER A 105 12.82 7.97 -1.76
CA SER A 105 13.20 6.64 -2.24
C SER A 105 12.24 5.54 -1.81
N VAL A 106 12.25 4.46 -2.60
CA VAL A 106 11.58 3.19 -2.29
C VAL A 106 12.64 2.16 -1.98
N PHE A 107 12.39 1.32 -0.97
CA PHE A 107 13.18 0.14 -0.70
C PHE A 107 12.29 -1.11 -0.69
N TRP A 108 12.92 -2.28 -0.73
CA TRP A 108 12.24 -3.55 -0.56
C TRP A 108 13.09 -4.53 0.25
N VAL A 109 12.41 -5.55 0.76
CA VAL A 109 12.99 -6.66 1.49
C VAL A 109 12.75 -7.92 0.67
N ASP A 110 13.81 -8.64 0.34
CA ASP A 110 13.74 -9.97 -0.24
C ASP A 110 13.56 -11.01 0.88
N ILE A 111 12.35 -11.56 0.98
CA ILE A 111 11.97 -12.44 2.08
C ILE A 111 12.81 -13.73 2.10
N ASP A 112 13.28 -14.20 0.93
CA ASP A 112 14.10 -15.42 0.86
C ASP A 112 15.50 -15.21 1.47
N THR A 113 15.95 -13.95 1.63
CA THR A 113 17.27 -13.63 2.22
C THR A 113 17.24 -13.49 3.74
N LEU A 114 16.06 -13.43 4.36
CA LEU A 114 15.91 -13.15 5.79
C LEU A 114 16.26 -14.34 6.70
N GLY A 115 16.30 -15.56 6.19
CA GLY A 115 16.61 -16.76 6.98
C GLY A 115 15.58 -17.01 8.09
N LEU A 116 14.29 -17.10 7.75
CA LEU A 116 13.16 -17.21 8.69
C LEU A 116 12.97 -18.63 9.29
N GLY A 117 14.06 -19.38 9.47
CA GLY A 117 14.03 -20.70 10.10
C GLY A 117 13.77 -20.64 11.62
N GLU A 118 13.41 -21.76 12.21
CA GLU A 118 13.28 -21.86 13.67
C GLU A 118 14.63 -21.57 14.35
N GLY A 119 14.60 -20.81 15.44
CA GLY A 119 15.80 -20.47 16.22
C GLY A 119 16.68 -19.36 15.65
N THR A 120 16.32 -18.71 14.54
CA THR A 120 17.15 -17.63 13.94
C THR A 120 16.98 -16.26 14.62
N GLY A 121 16.05 -16.15 15.55
CA GLY A 121 15.80 -14.95 16.36
C GLY A 121 15.00 -13.87 15.65
N VAL A 122 14.63 -12.83 16.40
CA VAL A 122 13.88 -11.68 15.88
C VAL A 122 14.84 -10.61 15.36
N ARG A 123 14.46 -9.98 14.25
CA ARG A 123 15.17 -8.84 13.68
C ARG A 123 14.23 -7.68 13.41
N LYS A 124 14.77 -6.47 13.44
CA LYS A 124 14.07 -5.21 13.19
C LYS A 124 14.84 -4.37 12.19
N LEU A 125 14.12 -3.80 11.22
CA LEU A 125 14.59 -2.66 10.44
C LEU A 125 14.08 -1.39 11.14
N GLU A 126 14.99 -0.56 11.64
CA GLU A 126 14.62 0.68 12.33
C GLU A 126 14.27 1.76 11.30
N LEU A 127 13.03 2.23 11.34
CA LEU A 127 12.53 3.32 10.48
C LEU A 127 12.32 4.63 11.27
N GLY A 128 12.46 4.58 12.60
CA GLY A 128 12.49 5.76 13.46
C GLY A 128 13.65 6.68 13.07
N GLY A 129 13.39 8.00 13.04
CA GLY A 129 14.36 8.98 12.55
C GLY A 129 14.36 9.17 11.03
N SER A 130 13.46 8.48 10.31
CA SER A 130 13.27 8.63 8.86
C SER A 130 14.54 8.42 8.02
N PRO A 131 15.22 7.26 8.16
CA PRO A 131 16.40 6.97 7.34
C PRO A 131 16.01 6.91 5.86
N ILE A 132 16.93 7.37 5.00
CA ILE A 132 16.78 7.24 3.55
C ILE A 132 17.35 5.88 3.13
N LEU A 133 16.44 4.94 2.91
CA LEU A 133 16.73 3.59 2.42
C LEU A 133 16.32 3.48 0.96
N ALA A 134 17.10 2.77 0.15
CA ALA A 134 16.81 2.57 -1.26
C ALA A 134 17.32 1.20 -1.72
N GLY A 135 16.59 0.56 -2.64
CA GLY A 135 17.00 -0.74 -3.14
C GLY A 135 16.57 -1.90 -2.25
N GLU A 136 17.30 -3.00 -2.33
CA GLU A 136 17.17 -4.17 -1.46
C GLU A 136 17.87 -3.87 -0.11
N VAL A 137 17.20 -4.07 1.03
CA VAL A 137 17.73 -3.69 2.36
C VAL A 137 17.64 -4.80 3.41
N SER A 138 17.49 -6.07 3.01
CA SER A 138 17.37 -7.19 3.97
C SER A 138 18.58 -7.33 4.87
N ALA A 139 19.77 -6.96 4.38
CA ALA A 139 21.00 -6.95 5.18
C ALA A 139 21.04 -5.88 6.29
N GLU A 140 20.15 -4.88 6.25
CA GLU A 140 20.09 -3.80 7.25
C GLU A 140 19.29 -4.15 8.51
N PHE A 141 18.62 -5.31 8.51
CA PHE A 141 17.90 -5.81 9.68
C PHE A 141 18.87 -6.18 10.81
N LYS A 142 18.57 -5.70 12.02
CA LYS A 142 19.39 -5.93 13.22
C LYS A 142 18.66 -6.82 14.22
N PRO A 143 19.35 -7.69 14.98
CA PRO A 143 18.76 -8.43 16.09
C PRO A 143 18.03 -7.48 17.05
N SER A 144 16.84 -7.88 17.49
CA SER A 144 15.99 -7.06 18.36
C SER A 144 15.04 -7.94 19.16
N GLU A 145 14.66 -7.52 20.37
CA GLU A 145 13.56 -8.14 21.09
C GLU A 145 12.22 -7.87 20.36
N PRO A 146 11.28 -8.84 20.35
CA PRO A 146 9.94 -8.57 19.86
C PRO A 146 9.28 -7.42 20.65
N PHE A 147 8.53 -6.57 19.96
CA PHE A 147 7.76 -5.53 20.64
C PHE A 147 6.60 -6.17 21.42
N GLY A 148 6.26 -5.60 22.58
CA GLY A 148 5.09 -6.00 23.34
C GLY A 148 3.81 -5.55 22.63
N PHE A 149 2.85 -6.46 22.44
CA PHE A 149 1.53 -6.09 21.98
C PHE A 149 0.79 -5.29 23.05
N LEU A 150 0.03 -4.29 22.62
CA LEU A 150 -0.92 -3.63 23.52
C LEU A 150 -2.03 -4.62 23.87
N THR A 151 -2.18 -4.91 25.15
CA THR A 151 -3.29 -5.69 25.68
C THR A 151 -4.34 -4.73 26.24
N ASN A 152 -5.60 -4.94 25.89
CA ASN A 152 -6.74 -4.21 26.47
C ASN A 152 -6.96 -4.59 27.93
#